data_AF-A0A947J8Y2-F1
#
_entry.id   AF-A0A947J8Y2-F1
#
_cell.length_a   1.000
_cell.length_b   1.000
_cell.length_c   1.000
_cell.angle_alpha   90.00
_cell.angle_beta   90.00
_cell.angle_gamma   90.00
#
_symmetry.space_group_name_H-M   'P 1'
#
loop_
_entity.id
_entity.type
_entity.pdbx_description
1 polymer ?
#
loop_
_entity_poly.entity_id
_entity_poly.type
_entity_poly.pdbx_seq_one_letter_code
_entity_poly.pdbx_strand_id
1 'polypeptide(L)'
;MGDPENREFDPGENRVEAEINHVANDTARKDWPEVLQELQSEVPRELDEALSGGILNAKQRVDYFKTLTGVADKVKAEDDFEQKQQILDAIEKIQKKLEIS
;
A
#
# COMPACT_ATOMS: atom_id res chain seq x y z
N MET A 1 -22.84 -29.93 4.82
CA MET A 1 -22.79 -28.49 5.12
C MET A 1 -21.37 -28.25 5.59
N GLY A 2 -20.59 -27.49 4.82
CA GLY A 2 -19.14 -27.39 5.05
C GLY A 2 -18.81 -26.59 6.29
N ASP A 3 -17.85 -27.08 7.06
CA ASP A 3 -17.27 -26.42 8.23
C ASP A 3 -16.69 -25.03 7.88
N PRO A 4 -17.00 -23.97 8.65
CA PRO A 4 -16.48 -22.62 8.40
C PRO A 4 -15.05 -22.38 8.92
N GLU A 5 -14.37 -23.39 9.48
CA GLU A 5 -13.12 -23.19 10.25
C GLU A 5 -11.83 -23.57 9.51
N ASN A 6 -11.90 -23.90 8.21
CA ASN A 6 -10.72 -24.05 7.36
C ASN A 6 -10.68 -22.95 6.29
N ARG A 7 -10.53 -21.68 6.69
CA ARG A 7 -9.80 -20.77 5.81
C ARG A 7 -8.34 -21.16 5.94
N GLU A 8 -7.89 -22.00 5.02
CA GLU A 8 -6.48 -22.08 4.68
C GLU A 8 -6.01 -20.62 4.51
N PHE A 9 -5.21 -20.13 5.45
CA PHE A 9 -4.51 -18.88 5.25
C PHE A 9 -3.57 -19.12 4.08
N ASP A 10 -3.96 -18.65 2.89
CA ASP A 10 -3.06 -18.58 1.76
C ASP A 10 -1.93 -17.63 2.18
N PRO A 11 -0.68 -18.08 2.31
CA PRO A 11 0.43 -17.25 2.79
C PRO A 11 0.75 -16.07 1.86
N GLY A 12 0.02 -15.93 0.75
CA GLY A 12 -0.02 -14.76 -0.13
C GLY A 12 -1.35 -14.00 -0.20
N GLU A 13 -2.40 -14.34 0.57
CA GLU A 13 -3.66 -13.57 0.59
C GLU A 13 -3.47 -12.22 1.30
N ASN A 14 -2.97 -11.29 0.49
CA ASN A 14 -3.25 -9.86 0.46
C ASN A 14 -2.92 -9.01 1.69
N ARG A 15 -1.83 -9.33 2.40
CA ARG A 15 -1.22 -8.38 3.36
C ARG A 15 -0.89 -7.03 2.71
N VAL A 16 -0.36 -7.04 1.48
CA VAL A 16 -0.12 -5.80 0.70
C VAL A 16 -1.41 -5.00 0.48
N GLU A 17 -2.53 -5.67 0.21
CA GLU A 17 -3.83 -4.99 0.06
C GLU A 17 -4.30 -4.41 1.39
N ALA A 18 -4.11 -5.12 2.50
CA ALA A 18 -4.46 -4.62 3.83
C ALA A 18 -3.68 -3.33 4.15
N GLU A 19 -2.35 -3.33 3.97
CA GLU A 19 -1.53 -2.14 4.23
C GLU A 19 -1.90 -0.97 3.29
N ILE A 20 -2.11 -1.22 2.00
CA ILE A 20 -2.52 -0.17 1.06
C ILE A 20 -3.91 0.39 1.40
N ASN A 21 -4.82 -0.44 1.90
CA ASN A 21 -6.12 0.00 2.38
C ASN A 21 -6.02 0.80 3.68
N HIS A 22 -5.11 0.46 4.59
CA HIS A 22 -4.83 1.28 5.77
C HIS A 22 -4.34 2.67 5.36
N VAL A 23 -3.34 2.75 4.46
CA VAL A 23 -2.84 4.02 3.93
C VAL A 23 -3.98 4.86 3.35
N ALA A 24 -4.87 4.24 2.56
CA ALA A 24 -6.00 4.95 1.97
C ALA A 24 -7.02 5.45 3.00
N ASN A 25 -7.27 4.69 4.06
CA ASN A 25 -8.16 5.05 5.15
C ASN A 25 -7.58 6.17 6.01
N ASP A 26 -6.30 6.09 6.35
CA ASP A 26 -5.64 7.09 7.19
C ASP A 26 -5.39 8.39 6.43
N THR A 27 -5.13 8.30 5.13
CA THR A 27 -5.18 9.46 4.22
C THR A 27 -6.56 10.13 4.23
N ALA A 28 -7.65 9.37 4.25
CA ALA A 28 -8.99 9.93 4.29
C ALA A 28 -9.29 10.62 5.65
N ARG A 29 -8.65 10.16 6.73
CA ARG A 29 -8.70 10.76 8.07
C ARG A 29 -7.68 11.88 8.28
N LYS A 30 -6.77 12.08 7.31
CA LYS A 30 -5.62 12.98 7.39
C LYS A 30 -4.67 12.63 8.55
N ASP A 31 -4.53 11.36 8.86
CA ASP A 31 -3.55 10.87 9.84
C ASP A 31 -2.19 10.70 9.18
N TRP A 32 -1.56 11.83 8.85
CA TRP A 32 -0.33 11.86 8.07
C TRP A 32 0.89 11.20 8.73
N PRO A 33 1.07 11.25 10.05
CA PRO A 33 2.11 10.48 10.71
C PRO A 33 1.96 8.97 10.46
N GLU A 34 0.74 8.43 10.56
CA GLU A 34 0.48 7.01 10.33
C GLU A 34 0.67 6.66 8.84
N VAL A 35 0.10 7.47 7.94
CA VAL A 35 0.30 7.31 6.48
C VAL A 35 1.79 7.26 6.13
N LEU A 36 2.60 8.13 6.71
CA LEU A 36 4.04 8.16 6.45
C LEU A 36 4.74 6.92 6.99
N GLN A 37 4.38 6.46 8.19
CA GLN A 37 4.93 5.24 8.78
C GLN A 37 4.64 4.04 7.87
N GLU A 38 3.39 3.81 7.50
CA GLU A 38 2.98 2.69 6.66
C GLU A 38 3.67 2.70 5.30
N LEU A 39 3.79 3.87 4.67
CA LEU A 39 4.46 4.02 3.38
C LEU A 39 5.99 3.84 3.46
N GLN A 40 6.61 4.05 4.62
CA GLN A 40 8.05 3.90 4.81
C GLN A 40 8.47 2.51 5.29
N SER A 41 7.61 1.81 6.05
CA SER A 41 7.94 0.51 6.65
C SER A 41 7.06 -0.63 6.16
N GLU A 42 5.75 -0.57 6.43
CA GLU A 42 4.87 -1.74 6.27
C GLU A 42 4.61 -2.07 4.80
N VAL A 43 4.15 -1.10 4.00
CA VAL A 43 3.85 -1.33 2.58
C VAL A 43 5.09 -1.82 1.81
N PRO A 44 6.29 -1.20 1.93
CA PRO A 44 7.48 -1.70 1.25
C PRO A 44 7.87 -3.12 1.68
N ARG A 45 7.76 -3.47 2.98
CA ARG A 45 8.10 -4.80 3.49
C ARG A 45 7.18 -5.86 2.88
N GLU A 46 5.87 -5.68 3.00
CA GLU A 46 4.91 -6.65 2.48
C GLU A 46 5.02 -6.76 0.94
N LEU A 47 5.29 -5.64 0.27
CA LEU A 47 5.49 -5.64 -1.18
C LEU A 47 6.73 -6.43 -1.59
N ASP A 48 7.85 -6.30 -0.87
CA ASP A 48 9.08 -7.03 -1.15
C ASP A 48 8.91 -8.55 -0.93
N GLU A 49 8.19 -8.96 0.11
CA GLU A 49 7.82 -10.36 0.35
C GLU A 49 6.94 -10.91 -0.78
N ALA A 50 5.90 -10.16 -1.17
CA ALA A 50 4.96 -10.58 -2.20
C ALA A 50 5.59 -10.64 -3.61
N LEU A 51 6.50 -9.70 -3.92
CA LEU A 51 7.26 -9.72 -5.18
C LEU A 51 8.27 -10.87 -5.21
N SER A 52 9.01 -11.10 -4.12
CA SER A 52 9.99 -12.20 -4.03
C SER A 52 9.33 -13.58 -4.11
N GLY A 53 8.11 -13.70 -3.58
CA GLY A 53 7.30 -14.92 -3.65
C GLY A 53 6.57 -15.13 -4.97
N GLY A 54 6.57 -14.14 -5.88
CA GLY A 54 5.80 -14.21 -7.14
C GLY A 54 4.28 -14.20 -6.92
N ILE A 55 3.81 -13.67 -5.78
CA ILE A 55 2.41 -13.72 -5.34
C ILE A 55 1.56 -12.67 -6.06
N LEU A 56 2.14 -11.53 -6.45
CA LEU A 56 1.40 -10.44 -7.07
C LEU A 56 1.18 -10.62 -8.57
N ASN A 57 -0.09 -10.73 -8.96
CA ASN A 57 -0.48 -10.67 -10.36
C ASN A 57 -0.53 -9.22 -10.89
N ALA A 58 -0.56 -9.06 -12.22
CA ALA A 58 -0.57 -7.76 -12.86
C ALA A 58 -1.78 -6.89 -12.49
N LYS A 59 -2.97 -7.51 -12.28
CA LYS A 59 -4.17 -6.78 -11.88
C LYS A 59 -4.00 -6.16 -10.48
N GLN A 60 -3.50 -6.93 -9.51
CA GLN A 60 -3.23 -6.44 -8.15
C GLN A 60 -2.27 -5.25 -8.17
N ARG A 61 -1.18 -5.36 -8.94
CA ARG A 61 -0.20 -4.25 -9.04
C ARG A 61 -0.82 -2.98 -9.60
N VAL A 62 -1.66 -3.10 -10.63
CA VAL A 62 -2.40 -1.97 -11.20
C VAL A 62 -3.39 -1.38 -10.20
N ASP A 63 -4.11 -2.21 -9.45
CA ASP A 63 -5.08 -1.74 -8.45
C ASP A 63 -4.38 -1.01 -7.29
N TYR A 64 -3.23 -1.52 -6.83
CA TYR A 64 -2.38 -0.88 -5.83
C TYR A 64 -1.80 0.44 -6.32
N PHE A 65 -1.28 0.47 -7.55
CA PHE A 65 -0.76 1.68 -8.16
C PHE A 65 -1.83 2.78 -8.25
N LYS A 66 -3.05 2.43 -8.65
CA LYS A 66 -4.19 3.37 -8.70
C LYS A 66 -4.57 3.89 -7.32
N THR A 67 -4.60 3.02 -6.32
CA THR A 67 -4.92 3.41 -4.94
C THR A 67 -3.88 4.40 -4.41
N LEU A 68 -2.60 4.10 -4.59
CA LEU A 68 -1.49 4.99 -4.21
C LEU A 68 -1.50 6.32 -4.98
N THR A 69 -1.92 6.32 -6.25
CA THR A 69 -2.13 7.56 -7.02
C THR A 69 -3.24 8.41 -6.39
N GLY A 70 -4.36 7.79 -6.00
CA GLY A 70 -5.45 8.48 -5.32
C GLY A 70 -5.05 9.01 -3.94
N VAL A 71 -4.16 8.32 -3.23
CA VAL A 71 -3.55 8.81 -1.99
C VAL A 71 -2.69 10.05 -2.27
N ALA A 72 -1.78 9.98 -3.24
CA ALA A 72 -0.92 11.10 -3.61
C ALA A 72 -1.71 12.36 -3.99
N ASP A 73 -2.82 12.21 -4.70
CA ASP A 73 -3.69 13.34 -5.06
C ASP A 73 -4.33 14.01 -3.83
N LYS A 74 -4.68 13.24 -2.80
CA LYS A 74 -5.21 13.79 -1.54
C LYS A 74 -4.11 14.48 -0.73
N VAL A 75 -2.92 13.90 -0.68
CA VAL A 75 -1.74 14.44 0.02
C VAL A 75 -1.29 15.78 -0.58
N LYS A 76 -1.56 16.05 -1.86
CA LYS A 76 -1.27 17.37 -2.45
C LYS A 76 -1.95 18.53 -1.74
N ALA A 77 -3.06 18.28 -1.03
CA ALA A 77 -3.77 19.26 -0.23
C ALA A 77 -3.24 19.42 1.20
N GLU A 78 -2.15 18.74 1.56
CA GLU A 78 -1.50 18.91 2.87
C GLU A 78 -0.70 20.22 2.94
N ASP A 79 -0.81 20.90 4.08
CA ASP A 79 -0.22 22.21 4.34
C ASP A 79 1.24 22.11 4.78
N ASP A 80 1.61 21.05 5.52
CA ASP A 80 3.00 20.78 5.89
C ASP A 80 3.79 20.30 4.67
N PHE A 81 4.66 21.19 4.16
CA PHE A 81 5.46 20.93 2.96
C PHE A 81 6.44 19.76 3.14
N GLU A 82 7.06 19.64 4.32
CA GLU A 82 8.05 18.58 4.56
C GLU A 82 7.36 17.22 4.61
N GLN A 83 6.30 17.10 5.41
CA GLN A 83 5.53 15.88 5.53
C GLN A 83 4.89 15.49 4.18
N LYS A 84 4.30 16.46 3.47
CA LYS A 84 3.78 16.26 2.11
C LYS A 84 4.83 15.68 1.18
N GLN A 85 6.03 16.27 1.16
CA GLN A 85 7.09 15.79 0.26
C GLN A 85 7.56 14.39 0.65
N GLN A 86 7.71 14.11 1.96
CA GLN A 86 8.09 12.79 2.45
C GLN A 86 7.08 11.70 2.07
N ILE A 87 5.77 11.99 2.18
CA ILE A 87 4.71 11.05 1.79
C ILE A 87 4.72 10.82 0.27
N LEU A 88 4.82 11.89 -0.53
CA LEU A 88 4.86 11.78 -2.00
C LEU A 88 6.09 10.98 -2.48
N ASP A 89 7.26 11.22 -1.89
CA ASP A 89 8.48 10.48 -2.21
C ASP A 89 8.36 8.99 -1.84
N ALA A 90 7.70 8.67 -0.72
CA ALA A 90 7.47 7.28 -0.31
C ALA A 90 6.51 6.57 -1.28
N ILE A 91 5.42 7.23 -1.68
CA ILE A 91 4.48 6.71 -2.68
C ILE A 91 5.20 6.44 -4.01
N GLU A 92 6.01 7.38 -4.50
CA GLU A 92 6.74 7.22 -5.76
C GLU A 92 7.68 6.00 -5.72
N LYS A 93 8.37 5.76 -4.59
CA LYS A 93 9.24 4.58 -4.42
C LYS A 93 8.45 3.28 -4.48
N ILE A 94 7.27 3.22 -3.85
CA ILE A 94 6.40 2.04 -3.88
C ILE A 94 5.85 1.82 -5.30
N GLN A 95 5.40 2.88 -5.97
CA GLN A 95 4.91 2.82 -7.35
C GLN A 95 5.97 2.29 -8.32
N LYS A 96 7.23 2.74 -8.19
CA LYS A 96 8.36 2.20 -8.97
C LYS A 96 8.56 0.69 -8.75
N LYS A 97 8.40 0.20 -7.52
CA LYS A 97 8.47 -1.26 -7.23
C LYS A 97 7.34 -2.03 -7.93
N LEU A 98 6.15 -1.43 -8.08
CA LEU A 98 5.00 -2.05 -8.74
C LEU A 98 5.12 -2.07 -10.27
N GLU A 99 5.78 -1.06 -10.87
CA GLU A 99 5.97 -0.93 -12.33
C GLU A 99 7.02 -1.90 -12.91
N ILE A 100 7.98 -2.37 -12.09
CA ILE A 100 9.05 -3.26 -12.55
C ILE A 100 8.51 -4.70 -12.63
N SER A 101 7.84 -5.06 -13.72
CA SER A 101 7.70 -6.45 -14.22
C SER A 101 7.19 -6.53 -15.65
#